data_AF-A0A7C1HYW3-F1
#
_entry.id   AF-A0A7C1HYW3-F1
#
_cell.length_a   1.000
_cell.length_b   1.000
_cell.length_c   1.000
_cell.angle_alpha   90.00
_cell.angle_beta   90.00
_cell.angle_gamma   90.00
#
_symmetry.space_group_name_H-M   'P 1'
#
loop_
_entity.id
_entity.type
_entity.pdbx_description
1 polymer ?
#
loop_
_entity_poly.entity_id
_entity_poly.type
_entity_poly.pdbx_seq_one_letter_code
_entity_poly.pdbx_strand_id
1 'polypeptide(L)'
;MNNPSLNCVITGDIKGSRAFDPEAWRIIQRNIKTALAEINKSYSSDILRNFTITLDDEFQGVLHSPENSYDIFVLLQYSIPVEFRCGIGIGT
;
A
#
# COMPACT_ATOMS: atom_id res chain seq x y z
N MET A 1 -19.16 1.99 26.85
CA MET A 1 -17.72 2.33 26.76
C MET A 1 -17.41 2.46 25.28
N ASN A 2 -16.96 3.62 24.80
CA ASN A 2 -16.51 3.75 23.41
C ASN A 2 -15.14 3.09 23.33
N ASN A 3 -15.07 1.93 22.66
CA ASN A 3 -13.80 1.31 22.35
C ASN A 3 -13.16 2.17 21.25
N PRO A 4 -11.94 2.72 21.43
CA PRO A 4 -11.32 3.53 20.39
C PRO A 4 -11.13 2.66 19.14
N SER A 5 -11.56 3.17 17.98
CA SER A 5 -11.37 2.52 16.69
C SER A 5 -9.87 2.44 16.37
N LEU A 6 -9.33 1.22 16.30
CA LEU A 6 -7.94 0.98 15.93
C LEU A 6 -7.79 1.08 14.42
N ASN A 7 -7.23 2.18 13.95
CA ASN A 7 -6.90 2.33 12.53
C ASN A 7 -5.55 1.68 12.24
N CYS A 8 -5.40 1.17 11.03
CA CYS A 8 -4.15 0.56 10.56
C CYS A 8 -3.61 1.34 9.35
N VAL A 9 -2.36 1.75 9.40
CA VAL A 9 -1.65 2.37 8.28
C VAL A 9 -0.70 1.35 7.69
N ILE A 10 -0.75 1.18 6.37
CA ILE A 10 0.19 0.36 5.62
C ILE A 10 0.96 1.31 4.72
N THR A 11 2.28 1.37 4.89
CA THR A 11 3.19 2.20 4.08
C THR A 11 4.24 1.30 3.45
N GLY A 12 4.48 1.44 2.15
CA GLY A 12 5.50 0.71 1.43
C GLY A 12 6.47 1.62 0.66
N ASP A 13 7.71 1.19 0.53
CA ASP A 13 8.84 1.91 -0.07
C ASP A 13 9.55 1.01 -1.09
N ILE A 14 9.59 1.42 -2.37
CA ILE A 14 10.23 0.63 -3.43
C ILE A 14 11.75 0.64 -3.25
N LYS A 15 12.37 -0.53 -3.13
CA LYS A 15 13.83 -0.62 -2.97
C LYS A 15 14.53 -0.23 -4.27
N GLY A 16 15.52 0.66 -4.15
CA GLY A 16 16.41 0.98 -5.27
C GLY A 16 15.74 1.79 -6.39
N SER A 17 14.62 2.44 -6.11
CA SER A 17 13.86 3.27 -7.06
C SER A 17 14.73 4.24 -7.88
N ARG A 18 15.73 4.84 -7.23
CA ARG A 18 16.66 5.82 -7.81
C ARG A 18 17.61 5.24 -8.88
N ALA A 19 17.70 3.92 -8.99
CA ALA A 19 18.54 3.25 -9.98
C ALA A 19 17.81 2.98 -11.31
N PHE A 20 16.48 3.11 -11.35
CA PHE A 20 15.72 2.95 -12.58
C PHE A 20 15.88 4.16 -13.49
N ASP A 21 15.97 3.92 -14.79
CA ASP A 21 15.84 4.99 -15.78
C ASP A 21 14.39 5.53 -15.79
N PRO A 22 14.16 6.76 -16.29
CA PRO A 22 12.84 7.39 -16.24
C PRO A 22 11.73 6.59 -16.95
N GLU A 23 12.05 5.86 -18.01
CA GLU A 23 11.04 5.12 -18.78
C GLU A 23 10.66 3.81 -18.07
N ALA A 24 11.64 3.06 -17.57
CA ALA A 24 11.40 1.90 -16.73
C ALA A 24 10.62 2.28 -15.46
N TRP A 25 11.00 3.39 -14.81
CA TRP A 25 10.31 3.86 -13.61
C TRP A 25 8.85 4.21 -13.87
N ARG A 26 8.54 4.85 -15.00
CA ARG A 26 7.18 5.17 -15.42
C ARG A 26 6.32 3.92 -15.60
N ILE A 27 6.89 2.84 -16.13
CA ILE A 27 6.20 1.55 -16.29
C ILE A 27 5.95 0.91 -14.92
N ILE A 28 6.96 0.87 -14.05
CA ILE A 28 6.85 0.35 -12.69
C ILE A 28 5.76 1.09 -11.90
N GLN A 29 5.74 2.42 -11.95
CA GLN A 29 4.69 3.21 -11.30
C GLN A 29 3.29 2.89 -11.81
N ARG A 30 3.12 2.59 -13.11
CA ARG A 30 1.82 2.17 -13.64
C ARG A 30 1.39 0.84 -13.04
N ASN A 31 2.29 -0.12 -12.95
CA ASN A 31 2.00 -1.44 -12.37
C ASN A 31 1.65 -1.32 -10.88
N ILE A 32 2.39 -0.49 -10.13
CA ILE A 32 2.06 -0.19 -8.73
C ILE A 32 0.65 0.40 -8.64
N LYS A 33 0.34 1.45 -9.42
CA LYS A 33 -0.99 2.06 -9.43
C LYS A 33 -2.11 1.05 -9.73
N THR A 34 -1.89 0.14 -10.66
CA THR A 34 -2.84 -0.94 -10.95
C THR A 34 -3.03 -1.87 -9.75
N ALA A 35 -1.95 -2.33 -9.12
CA ALA A 35 -2.02 -3.16 -7.92
C ALA A 35 -2.78 -2.45 -6.78
N LEU A 36 -2.44 -1.17 -6.50
CA LEU A 36 -3.12 -0.39 -5.46
C LEU A 36 -4.62 -0.19 -5.78
N ALA A 37 -4.98 0.01 -7.05
CA ALA A 37 -6.38 0.13 -7.46
C ALA A 37 -7.17 -1.17 -7.25
N GLU A 38 -6.57 -2.33 -7.52
CA GLU A 38 -7.21 -3.63 -7.26
C GLU A 38 -7.37 -3.91 -5.77
N ILE A 39 -6.41 -3.50 -4.93
CA ILE A 39 -6.56 -3.54 -3.46
C ILE A 39 -7.71 -2.62 -3.02
N ASN A 40 -7.74 -1.38 -3.53
CA ASN A 40 -8.80 -0.42 -3.22
C ASN A 40 -10.20 -0.94 -3.54
N LYS A 41 -10.32 -1.69 -4.63
CA LYS A 41 -11.57 -2.32 -5.04
C LYS A 41 -11.92 -3.52 -4.17
N SER A 42 -10.97 -4.44 -3.98
CA SER A 42 -11.17 -5.71 -3.27
C SER A 42 -11.44 -5.53 -1.77
N TYR A 43 -10.86 -4.50 -1.16
CA TYR A 43 -10.94 -4.20 0.27
C TYR A 43 -11.65 -2.88 0.56
N SER A 44 -12.56 -2.44 -0.31
CA SER A 44 -13.24 -1.14 -0.18
C SER A 44 -13.99 -0.96 1.14
N SER A 45 -14.46 -2.04 1.77
CA SER A 45 -15.09 -2.03 3.11
C SER A 45 -14.11 -1.78 4.25
N ASP A 46 -12.84 -2.17 4.07
CA ASP A 46 -11.80 -2.10 5.08
C ASP A 46 -11.07 -0.75 5.05
N ILE A 47 -11.17 -0.03 3.94
CA ILE A 47 -10.35 1.14 3.63
C ILE A 47 -10.97 2.42 4.18
N LEU A 48 -10.24 3.05 5.11
CA LEU A 48 -10.48 4.41 5.57
C LEU A 48 -9.92 5.46 4.59
N ARG A 49 -8.76 5.18 3.99
CA ARG A 49 -8.17 5.97 2.90
C ARG A 49 -7.51 5.08 1.88
N ASN A 50 -7.87 5.28 0.60
CA ASN A 50 -7.36 4.50 -0.51
C ASN A 50 -5.83 4.43 -0.53
N PHE A 51 -5.34 3.27 -0.90
CA PHE A 51 -3.96 3.05 -1.28
C PHE A 51 -3.60 3.93 -2.48
N THR A 52 -2.57 4.76 -2.32
CA THR A 52 -2.04 5.62 -3.37
C THR A 52 -0.53 5.72 -3.24
N ILE A 53 0.14 6.04 -4.35
CA ILE A 53 1.51 6.56 -4.30
C ILE A 53 1.46 7.93 -3.61
N THR A 54 2.37 8.18 -2.67
CA THR A 54 2.47 9.43 -1.92
C THR A 54 3.54 10.32 -2.54
N LEU A 55 4.81 10.08 -2.23
CA LEU A 55 5.98 10.80 -2.73
C LEU A 55 6.97 9.79 -3.34
N ASP A 56 7.42 10.09 -4.56
CA ASP A 56 8.41 9.29 -5.30
C ASP A 56 8.08 7.79 -5.39
N ASP A 57 8.72 7.00 -4.53
CA ASP A 57 8.71 5.55 -4.46
C ASP A 57 7.93 4.98 -3.27
N GLU A 58 7.23 5.84 -2.54
CA GLU A 58 6.39 5.45 -1.43
C GLU A 58 4.92 5.29 -1.84
N PHE A 59 4.24 4.30 -1.27
CA PHE A 59 2.79 4.17 -1.31
C PHE A 59 2.23 3.98 0.09
N GLN A 60 0.98 4.39 0.31
CA GLN A 60 0.31 4.25 1.59
C GLN A 60 -1.20 4.01 1.41
N GLY A 61 -1.78 3.20 2.29
CA GLY A 61 -3.22 3.10 2.51
C GLY A 61 -3.56 3.07 4.01
N VAL A 62 -4.81 3.38 4.35
CA VAL A 62 -5.30 3.36 5.73
C VAL A 62 -6.57 2.52 5.82
N LEU A 63 -6.62 1.65 6.82
CA LEU A 63 -7.72 0.74 7.10
C LEU A 63 -8.44 1.14 8.39
N HIS A 64 -9.74 0.84 8.45
CA HIS A 64 -10.59 0.99 9.63
C HIS A 64 -10.24 0.02 10.77
N SER A 65 -9.58 -1.09 10.45
CA SER A 65 -9.09 -2.09 11.40
C SER A 65 -7.82 -2.78 10.87
N PRO A 66 -7.00 -3.39 11.73
CA PRO A 66 -5.84 -4.16 11.31
C PRO A 66 -6.17 -5.59 10.82
N GLU A 67 -7.44 -6.03 10.86
CA GLU A 67 -7.81 -7.45 10.66
C GLU A 67 -7.31 -8.01 9.32
N ASN A 68 -7.43 -7.23 8.25
CA ASN A 68 -7.03 -7.62 6.90
C ASN A 68 -5.66 -7.07 6.47
N SER A 69 -4.89 -6.47 7.39
CA SER A 69 -3.65 -5.77 7.02
C SER A 69 -2.57 -6.70 6.47
N TYR A 70 -2.47 -7.92 7.02
CA TYR A 70 -1.48 -8.89 6.57
C TYR A 70 -1.84 -9.48 5.21
N ASP A 71 -3.12 -9.78 4.96
CA ASP A 71 -3.59 -10.29 3.66
C ASP A 71 -3.36 -9.27 2.55
N ILE A 72 -3.67 -7.99 2.82
CA ILE A 72 -3.37 -6.89 1.90
C ILE A 72 -1.87 -6.80 1.62
N PHE A 73 -1.02 -6.90 2.67
CA PHE A 73 0.43 -6.91 2.49
C PHE A 73 0.90 -8.06 1.58
N VAL A 74 0.38 -9.28 1.79
CA VAL A 74 0.72 -10.45 0.98
C VAL A 74 0.29 -10.23 -0.48
N LEU A 75 -0.90 -9.70 -0.72
CA LEU A 75 -1.37 -9.41 -2.08
C LEU A 75 -0.54 -8.32 -2.77
N LEU A 76 -0.12 -7.28 -2.04
CA LEU A 76 0.80 -6.26 -2.56
C LEU A 76 2.14 -6.89 -2.97
N GLN A 77 2.69 -7.83 -2.17
CA GLN A 77 3.92 -8.55 -2.51
C GLN A 77 3.80 -9.37 -3.79
N TYR A 78 2.61 -9.96 -4.05
CA TYR A 78 2.37 -10.69 -5.30
C TYR A 78 2.06 -9.79 -6.50
N SER A 79 1.45 -8.63 -6.28
CA SER A 79 0.92 -7.78 -7.35
C SER A 79 1.93 -6.74 -7.85
N ILE A 80 2.86 -6.31 -7.00
CA ILE A 80 3.87 -5.31 -7.35
C ILE A 80 5.12 -6.03 -7.90
N PRO A 81 5.52 -5.80 -9.16
CA PRO A 81 6.59 -6.56 -9.82
C PRO A 81 8.01 -6.04 -9.49
N VAL A 82 8.21 -5.47 -8.29
CA VAL A 82 9.49 -4.93 -7.81
C VAL A 82 9.59 -5.13 -6.30
N GLU A 83 10.81 -5.26 -5.78
CA GLU A 83 11.00 -5.37 -4.33
C GLU A 83 10.63 -4.07 -3.61
N PHE A 84 9.94 -4.21 -2.48
CA PHE A 84 9.64 -3.11 -1.58
C PHE A 84 9.77 -3.52 -0.11
N ARG A 85 9.89 -2.54 0.78
CA ARG A 85 9.71 -2.72 2.23
C ARG A 85 8.31 -2.25 2.61
N CYS A 86 7.71 -2.87 3.61
CA CYS A 86 6.38 -2.50 4.10
C CYS A 86 6.41 -2.34 5.63
N GLY A 87 5.81 -1.26 6.12
CA GLY A 87 5.52 -1.02 7.53
C GLY A 87 4.00 -1.07 7.78
N ILE A 88 3.60 -1.76 8.84
CA ILE A 88 2.21 -1.81 9.31
C ILE A 88 2.17 -1.17 10.70
N GLY A 89 1.45 -0.05 10.83
CA GLY A 89 1.30 0.71 12.07
C GLY A 89 -0.14 0.74 12.54
N ILE A 90 -0.39 0.57 13.83
CA ILE A 90 -1.73 0.56 14.43
C ILE A 90 -1.83 1.71 15.45
N GLY A 91 -2.92 2.48 15.40
CA GLY A 91 -3.14 3.62 16.30
C GLY A 91 -4.61 4.00 16.43
N THR A 92 -4.90 4.90 17.36
CA THR A 92 -6.25 5.41 17.68
C THR A 92 -6.38 6.89 17.36
#